data_AF-A0A086AZH0-F1
#
_entry.id   AF-A0A086AZH0-F1
#
_cell.length_a   1.000
_cell.length_b   1.000
_cell.length_c   1.000
_cell.angle_alpha   90.00
_cell.angle_beta   90.00
_cell.angle_gamma   90.00
#
_symmetry.space_group_name_H-M   'P 1'
#
loop_
_entity.id
_entity.type
_entity.pdbx_description
1 polymer ?
#
loop_
_entity_poly.entity_id
_entity_poly.type
_entity_poly.pdbx_seq_one_letter_code
_entity_poly.pdbx_strand_id
1 'polypeptide(L)'
;MSKKDFEENKKKENNFIDDFEDWHSRKYSDEYRFRNKTPFFIKKTNYLVHGILLLTLPSLSLIISAILDLGVGFYIFFLLMCIPGSYLIIKHFKSR
;
A
#
# COMPACT_ATOMS: atom_id res chain seq x y z
N MET A 1 42.56 -27.52 26.56
CA MET A 1 41.47 -26.55 26.37
C MET A 1 41.99 -25.18 26.76
N SER A 2 42.05 -24.25 25.82
CA SER A 2 42.74 -22.97 25.99
C SER A 2 41.85 -21.98 26.74
N LYS A 3 42.43 -21.15 27.62
CA LYS A 3 41.70 -20.05 28.27
C LYS A 3 41.03 -19.08 27.28
N LYS A 4 41.47 -19.08 26.01
CA LYS A 4 40.86 -18.31 24.92
C LYS A 4 39.45 -18.79 24.54
N ASP A 5 39.17 -20.09 24.69
CA ASP A 5 37.87 -20.69 24.33
C ASP A 5 36.77 -20.34 25.35
N PHE A 6 37.16 -19.85 26.55
CA PHE A 6 36.25 -19.45 27.62
C PHE A 6 35.77 -18.00 27.46
N GLU A 7 36.58 -17.11 26.88
CA GLU A 7 36.17 -15.74 26.55
C GLU A 7 35.32 -15.67 25.28
N GLU A 8 35.58 -16.55 24.29
CA GLU A 8 34.82 -16.60 23.05
C GLU A 8 33.38 -17.09 23.26
N ASN A 9 33.15 -17.95 24.26
CA ASN A 9 31.81 -18.40 24.66
C ASN A 9 31.05 -17.41 25.56
N LYS A 10 31.73 -16.43 26.16
CA LYS A 10 31.09 -15.38 26.98
C LYS A 10 30.54 -14.22 26.15
N LYS A 11 31.00 -14.06 24.90
CA LYS A 11 30.47 -13.10 23.91
C LYS A 11 29.22 -13.58 23.17
N LYS A 12 28.74 -14.79 23.46
CA LYS A 12 27.43 -15.31 23.06
C LYS A 12 26.42 -15.22 24.20
N GLU A 13 26.58 -14.28 25.13
CA GLU A 13 25.45 -13.84 25.93
C GLU A 13 24.40 -13.31 24.95
N ASN A 14 23.24 -13.94 24.93
CA ASN A 14 22.15 -13.60 24.04
C ASN A 14 21.78 -12.12 24.26
N ASN A 15 22.25 -11.26 23.36
CA ASN A 15 21.84 -9.87 23.21
C ASN A 15 20.40 -9.78 22.70
N PHE A 16 19.51 -10.71 23.08
CA PHE A 16 18.10 -10.65 22.73
C PHE A 16 17.49 -9.33 23.21
N ILE A 17 17.90 -8.83 24.37
CA ILE A 17 17.40 -7.55 24.90
C ILE A 17 17.89 -6.39 24.03
N ASP A 18 19.19 -6.33 23.71
CA ASP A 18 19.74 -5.26 22.87
C ASP A 18 19.16 -5.33 21.45
N ASP A 19 19.07 -6.51 20.85
CA ASP A 19 18.47 -6.73 19.53
C ASP A 19 16.96 -6.43 19.54
N PHE A 20 16.27 -6.73 20.64
CA PHE A 20 14.86 -6.40 20.82
C PHE A 20 14.66 -4.91 20.99
N GLU A 21 15.48 -4.23 21.79
CA GLU A 21 15.41 -2.79 22.06
C GLU A 21 15.79 -1.99 20.81
N ASP A 22 16.77 -2.46 20.04
CA ASP A 22 17.16 -1.89 18.76
C ASP A 22 16.10 -2.17 17.67
N TRP A 23 15.46 -3.34 17.67
CA TRP A 23 14.29 -3.58 16.82
C TRP A 23 13.09 -2.70 17.22
N HIS A 24 12.83 -2.51 18.52
CA HIS A 24 11.70 -1.73 19.02
C HIS A 24 11.90 -0.23 18.80
N SER A 25 13.13 0.27 18.93
CA SER A 25 13.49 1.66 18.64
C SER A 25 13.33 1.98 17.15
N ARG A 26 13.67 1.02 16.27
CA ARG A 26 13.50 1.13 14.81
C ARG A 26 12.08 0.86 14.33
N LYS A 27 11.25 0.14 15.10
CA LYS A 27 9.85 -0.16 14.74
C LYS A 27 8.99 1.10 14.59
N TYR A 28 9.37 2.18 15.28
CA TYR A 28 8.74 3.50 15.21
C TYR A 28 9.62 4.55 14.49
N SER A 29 10.80 4.18 13.99
CA SER A 29 11.55 5.08 13.13
C SER A 29 10.75 5.28 11.86
N ASP A 30 10.58 6.54 11.48
CA ASP A 30 9.81 6.94 10.30
C ASP A 30 10.26 6.18 9.05
N GLU A 31 11.53 5.80 8.97
CA GLU A 31 12.10 5.01 7.87
C GLU A 31 11.46 3.61 7.72
N TYR A 32 11.20 2.89 8.81
CA TYR A 32 10.48 1.60 8.78
C TYR A 32 8.98 1.79 8.46
N ARG A 33 8.36 2.83 9.04
CA ARG A 33 6.95 3.19 8.80
C ARG A 33 6.70 3.66 7.36
N PHE A 34 7.67 4.33 6.74
CA PHE A 34 7.61 4.77 5.35
C PHE A 34 8.04 3.70 4.34
N ARG A 35 8.87 2.74 4.74
CA ARG A 35 9.20 1.56 3.94
C ARG A 35 8.04 0.55 3.89
N ASN A 36 7.25 0.46 4.96
CA ASN A 36 5.97 -0.26 5.02
C ASN A 36 4.75 0.63 4.74
N LYS A 37 4.90 1.70 3.96
CA LYS A 37 3.74 2.34 3.32
C LYS A 37 2.98 1.24 2.59
N THR A 38 1.71 1.02 2.98
CA THR A 38 0.79 0.12 2.27
C THR A 38 1.02 0.29 0.77
N PRO A 39 1.09 -0.79 -0.04
CA PRO A 39 1.45 -0.71 -1.46
C PRO A 39 0.56 0.24 -2.27
N PHE A 40 -0.56 0.66 -1.68
CA PHE A 40 -1.54 1.60 -2.20
C PHE A 40 -1.46 3.01 -1.60
N PHE A 41 -0.34 3.47 -1.06
CA PHE A 41 -0.13 4.92 -0.91
C PHE A 41 0.03 5.53 -2.29
N ILE A 42 -1.12 5.74 -2.94
CA ILE A 42 -1.26 6.52 -4.15
C ILE A 42 -0.57 7.86 -3.85
N LYS A 43 0.61 8.10 -4.43
CA LYS A 43 1.31 9.36 -4.23
C LYS A 43 0.41 10.46 -4.78
N LYS A 44 0.34 11.61 -4.11
CA LYS A 44 -0.49 12.75 -4.54
C LYS A 44 -0.22 13.17 -6.00
N THR A 45 1.02 13.00 -6.46
CA THR A 45 1.46 13.17 -7.86
C THR A 45 0.73 12.25 -8.84
N ASN A 46 0.32 11.06 -8.38
CA ASN A 46 -0.26 10.01 -9.21
C ASN A 46 -1.78 9.90 -9.04
N TYR A 47 -2.42 10.75 -8.22
CA TYR A 47 -3.88 10.74 -8.01
C TYR A 47 -4.65 10.84 -9.32
N LEU A 48 -4.18 11.66 -10.27
CA LEU A 48 -4.81 11.82 -11.57
C LEU A 48 -4.69 10.55 -12.43
N VAL A 49 -3.50 9.95 -12.52
CA VAL A 49 -3.26 8.72 -13.28
C VAL A 49 -4.08 7.55 -12.73
N HIS A 50 -4.05 7.36 -11.41
CA HIS A 50 -4.81 6.29 -10.78
C HIS A 50 -6.32 6.53 -10.84
N GLY A 51 -6.77 7.79 -10.73
CA GLY A 51 -8.17 8.16 -10.92
C GLY A 51 -8.68 7.86 -12.33
N ILE A 52 -7.91 8.22 -13.36
CA ILE A 52 -8.24 7.88 -14.76
C ILE A 52 -8.26 6.36 -14.95
N LEU A 53 -7.26 5.63 -14.46
CA LEU A 53 -7.19 4.17 -14.58
C LEU A 53 -8.37 3.46 -13.88
N LEU A 54 -8.79 3.97 -12.73
CA LEU A 54 -9.96 3.48 -12.00
C LEU A 54 -11.29 3.77 -12.71
N LEU A 55 -11.33 4.75 -13.63
CA LEU A 55 -12.50 5.04 -14.45
C LEU A 55 -12.48 4.28 -15.78
N THR A 56 -11.32 3.99 -16.36
CA THR A 56 -11.22 3.26 -17.64
C THR A 56 -11.69 1.82 -17.51
N LEU A 57 -11.37 1.14 -16.41
CA LEU A 57 -11.80 -0.24 -16.12
C LEU A 57 -13.33 -0.39 -16.11
N PRO A 58 -14.08 0.39 -15.31
CA PRO A 58 -15.55 0.41 -15.38
C PRO A 58 -16.06 0.76 -16.77
N SER A 59 -15.43 1.73 -17.45
CA SER A 59 -15.89 2.21 -18.77
C SER A 59 -15.77 1.12 -19.85
N LEU A 60 -14.68 0.37 -19.85
CA LEU A 60 -14.51 -0.79 -20.73
C LEU A 60 -15.52 -1.89 -20.40
N SER A 61 -15.76 -2.11 -19.10
CA SER A 61 -16.75 -3.05 -18.62
C SER A 61 -18.17 -2.69 -19.07
N LEU A 62 -18.51 -1.40 -19.11
CA LEU A 62 -19.78 -0.88 -19.62
C LEU A 62 -19.99 -1.21 -21.10
N ILE A 63 -18.94 -1.06 -21.93
CA ILE A 63 -19.00 -1.37 -23.36
C ILE A 63 -19.29 -2.86 -23.57
N ILE A 64 -18.57 -3.73 -22.88
CA ILE A 64 -18.78 -5.18 -22.94
C ILE A 64 -20.19 -5.52 -22.44
N SER A 65 -20.65 -4.86 -21.38
CA SER A 65 -21.97 -5.08 -20.84
C SER A 65 -23.10 -4.68 -21.78
N ALA A 66 -22.91 -3.60 -22.55
CA ALA A 66 -23.88 -3.17 -23.55
C ALA A 66 -23.94 -4.16 -24.73
N ILE A 67 -22.81 -4.75 -25.11
CA ILE A 67 -22.76 -5.78 -26.16
C ILE A 67 -23.47 -7.06 -25.72
N LEU A 68 -23.32 -7.44 -24.45
CA LEU A 68 -23.87 -8.68 -23.89
C LEU A 68 -25.28 -8.54 -23.28
N ASP A 69 -25.86 -7.34 -23.31
CA ASP A 69 -27.19 -7.01 -22.75
C ASP A 69 -27.40 -7.52 -21.30
N LEU A 70 -26.42 -7.26 -20.42
CA LEU A 70 -26.43 -7.71 -19.01
C LEU A 70 -27.47 -7.00 -18.12
N GLY A 71 -28.26 -6.10 -18.68
CA GLY A 71 -29.37 -5.43 -18.01
C GLY A 71 -28.98 -4.33 -17.01
N VAL A 72 -30.02 -3.72 -16.43
CA VAL A 72 -29.92 -2.45 -15.67
C VAL A 72 -29.08 -2.56 -14.40
N GLY A 73 -29.01 -3.75 -13.79
CA GLY A 73 -28.20 -3.99 -12.60
C GLY A 73 -26.70 -3.73 -12.84
N PHE A 74 -26.23 -3.98 -14.06
CA PHE A 74 -24.84 -3.72 -14.41
C PHE A 74 -24.51 -2.23 -14.48
N TYR A 75 -25.46 -1.39 -14.93
CA TYR A 75 -25.30 0.06 -14.94
C TYR A 75 -25.18 0.64 -13.53
N ILE A 76 -25.94 0.10 -12.57
CA ILE A 76 -25.86 0.51 -11.16
C ILE A 76 -24.49 0.14 -10.59
N PHE A 77 -24.01 -1.08 -10.85
CA PHE A 77 -22.69 -1.53 -10.43
C PHE A 77 -21.58 -0.66 -11.04
N PHE A 78 -21.70 -0.32 -12.33
CA PHE A 78 -20.78 0.60 -13.01
C PHE A 78 -20.70 1.97 -12.33
N LEU A 79 -21.84 2.58 -11.99
CA LEU A 79 -21.87 3.88 -11.31
C LEU A 79 -21.16 3.85 -9.95
N LEU A 80 -21.35 2.78 -9.17
CA LEU A 80 -20.69 2.62 -7.88
C LEU A 80 -19.17 2.48 -8.03
N MET A 81 -18.71 1.76 -9.05
CA MET A 81 -17.28 1.55 -9.31
C MET A 81 -16.57 2.80 -9.84
N CYS A 82 -17.30 3.80 -10.34
CA CYS A 82 -16.73 5.09 -10.75
C CYS A 82 -16.42 6.03 -9.56
N ILE A 83 -17.11 5.87 -8.42
CA ILE A 83 -16.98 6.75 -7.24
C ILE A 83 -15.52 6.89 -6.75
N PRO A 84 -14.73 5.80 -6.58
CA PRO A 84 -13.34 5.89 -6.13
C PRO A 84 -12.45 6.66 -7.11
N GLY A 85 -12.64 6.44 -8.42
CA GLY A 85 -11.89 7.13 -9.47
C GLY A 85 -12.19 8.63 -9.51
N SER A 86 -13.47 8.99 -9.47
CA SER A 86 -13.92 10.39 -9.40
C SER A 86 -13.41 11.09 -8.15
N TYR A 87 -13.45 10.42 -6.98
CA TYR A 87 -12.93 10.97 -5.73
C TYR A 87 -11.43 11.27 -5.82
N LEU A 88 -10.63 10.38 -6.41
CA LEU A 88 -9.19 10.59 -6.59
C LEU A 88 -8.89 11.78 -7.53
N ILE A 89 -9.67 11.96 -8.59
CA ILE A 89 -9.53 13.10 -9.50
C ILE A 89 -9.86 14.41 -8.78
N ILE A 90 -10.99 14.47 -8.08
CA ILE A 90 -11.39 15.66 -7.30
C ILE A 90 -10.32 15.98 -6.25
N LYS A 91 -9.80 14.97 -5.57
CA LYS A 91 -8.74 15.12 -4.57
C LYS A 91 -7.42 15.63 -5.18
N HIS A 92 -7.10 15.26 -6.42
CA HIS A 92 -5.96 15.81 -7.14
C HIS A 92 -6.10 17.32 -7.34
N PHE A 93 -7.27 17.78 -7.82
CA PHE A 93 -7.51 19.20 -8.08
C PHE A 93 -7.67 20.04 -6.82
N LYS A 94 -8.28 19.50 -5.75
CA LYS A 94 -8.44 20.21 -4.46
C LYS A 94 -7.13 20.35 -3.68
N SER A 95 -6.14 19.51 -3.98
CA SER A 95 -4.87 19.47 -3.26
C SER A 95 -3.74 20.19 -4.02
N ARG A 96 -3.95 20.61 -5.26
CA ARG A 96 -3.15 21.66 -5.91
C ARG A 96 -3.57 23.01 -5.35
#